data_AF-A0A024VVS2-F1
#
_entry.id   AF-A0A024VVS2-F1
#
_cell.length_a   1.000
_cell.length_b   1.000
_cell.length_c   1.000
_cell.angle_alpha   90.00
_cell.angle_beta   90.00
_cell.angle_gamma   90.00
#
_symmetry.space_group_name_H-M   'P 1'
#
loop_
_entity.id
_entity.type
_entity.pdbx_description
1 polymer ?
#
loop_
_entity_poly.entity_id
_entity_poly.type
_entity_poly.pdbx_seq_one_letter_code
_entity_poly.pdbx_strand_id
1 'polypeptide(L)'
;MDLSSLPTDDNLDDKKRAAVLLSLQEIVQKQKENVKVMDICFNKCVSKIGPKLSSSEQKCIWDCANSYFYTNVFLNQRLEQMTKILKSNSKKILVLDRNPYYGGETASLNLTNLYNTFKPKENIPSKYGENRHWNVDLIPKFILVGGNLVKILKKTRVTNYLEWLVVEGSYVYQHQKKGFLTSEKFIHKVPATDMEALVSPLLSLMEKNRCKNFYQYVSEWDANKRNTWDNLDPYKLTMLEIYKHFNLCQLTIDFLGHAVALYLNDDYLKQPAYLTLERIKLYMQSISAFGKSPFIYPLYGLGGIPEGFSRMCAINGGTFMLNKNVVDFVFDDDNKVCGIKSSDGEIAYCDKVICDPSYVMHLKNKIKKIGQVIRCICILSNPIPETNQTNSCQIIIPQNQLNRKSDIYINLVSFQHGVTLKGKYIAIVSATVETNNPIKEIEKPLELLGTIEEKFVKISDLYVSTSKKPADNIFVTSSYDATSHFETATNDLLQIWENLWGQKLNFDDLNTNADGEAPDFN
;
A
#
# COMPACT_ATOMS: atom_id res chain seq x y z
N MET A 1 -53.26 -13.00 -38.56
CA MET A 1 -54.35 -12.61 -37.64
C MET A 1 -54.29 -11.09 -37.52
N ASP A 2 -55.45 -10.49 -37.73
CA ASP A 2 -55.72 -9.06 -37.85
C ASP A 2 -55.18 -8.26 -36.65
N LEU A 3 -54.40 -7.20 -36.90
CA LEU A 3 -53.77 -6.35 -35.87
C LEU A 3 -54.61 -5.11 -35.54
N SER A 4 -55.89 -5.10 -35.91
CA SER A 4 -56.77 -3.92 -35.83
C SER A 4 -57.69 -3.87 -34.61
N SER A 5 -57.48 -4.71 -33.57
CA SER A 5 -58.28 -4.64 -32.34
C SER A 5 -57.45 -4.92 -31.07
N LEU A 6 -56.72 -3.90 -30.61
CA LEU A 6 -56.25 -3.82 -29.23
C LEU A 6 -56.87 -2.57 -28.61
N PRO A 7 -57.56 -2.67 -27.46
CA PRO A 7 -58.07 -1.49 -26.77
C PRO A 7 -56.88 -0.65 -26.30
N THR A 8 -56.86 0.64 -26.66
CA THR A 8 -56.01 1.64 -26.00
C THR A 8 -56.59 1.93 -24.62
N ASP A 9 -56.28 1.06 -23.66
CA ASP A 9 -56.55 1.32 -22.25
C ASP A 9 -55.31 1.99 -21.63
N ASP A 10 -55.37 3.31 -21.52
CA ASP A 10 -54.27 4.17 -21.08
C ASP A 10 -54.17 4.27 -19.55
N ASN A 11 -54.48 3.18 -18.85
CA ASN A 11 -54.46 3.10 -17.39
C ASN A 11 -53.75 1.86 -16.83
N LEU A 12 -52.69 1.40 -17.51
CA LEU A 12 -51.70 0.53 -16.87
C LEU A 12 -50.61 1.40 -16.22
N ASP A 13 -50.71 1.58 -14.90
CA ASP A 13 -49.68 2.08 -13.98
C ASP A 13 -48.26 1.76 -14.49
N ASP A 14 -47.40 2.78 -14.66
CA ASP A 14 -46.06 2.63 -15.24
C ASP A 14 -45.21 1.57 -14.53
N LYS A 15 -45.50 1.29 -13.26
CA LYS A 15 -44.94 0.15 -12.52
C LYS A 15 -45.30 -1.21 -13.12
N LYS A 16 -46.54 -1.40 -13.58
CA LYS A 16 -46.97 -2.64 -14.26
C LYS A 16 -46.32 -2.78 -15.63
N ARG A 17 -46.19 -1.69 -16.39
CA ARG A 17 -45.46 -1.70 -17.68
C ARG A 17 -43.97 -2.04 -17.49
N ALA A 18 -43.32 -1.46 -16.49
CA ALA A 18 -41.93 -1.78 -16.14
C ALA A 18 -41.76 -3.24 -15.67
N ALA A 19 -42.70 -3.75 -14.86
CA ALA A 19 -42.68 -5.15 -14.41
C ALA A 19 -42.86 -6.14 -15.58
N VAL A 20 -43.74 -5.83 -16.54
CA VAL A 20 -43.93 -6.64 -17.76
C VAL A 20 -42.66 -6.61 -18.61
N LEU A 21 -42.03 -5.45 -18.81
CA LEU A 21 -40.77 -5.32 -19.56
C LEU A 21 -39.61 -6.11 -18.93
N LEU A 22 -39.47 -6.06 -17.60
CA LEU A 22 -38.48 -6.85 -16.87
C LEU A 22 -38.74 -8.35 -17.03
N SER A 23 -40.00 -8.79 -16.93
CA SER A 23 -40.36 -10.20 -17.12
C SER A 23 -40.05 -10.68 -18.55
N LEU A 24 -40.28 -9.84 -19.56
CA LEU A 24 -39.94 -10.15 -20.95
C LEU A 24 -38.43 -10.21 -21.18
N GLN A 25 -37.66 -9.30 -20.57
CA GLN A 25 -36.20 -9.34 -20.62
C GLN A 25 -35.65 -10.64 -19.99
N GLU A 26 -36.20 -11.07 -18.85
CA GLU A 26 -35.82 -12.34 -18.23
C GLU A 26 -36.12 -13.55 -19.13
N ILE A 27 -37.29 -13.56 -19.78
CA ILE A 27 -37.66 -14.64 -20.72
C ILE A 27 -36.71 -14.67 -21.92
N VAL A 28 -36.39 -13.51 -22.50
CA VAL A 28 -35.45 -13.41 -23.63
C VAL A 28 -34.06 -13.87 -23.23
N GLN A 29 -33.61 -13.52 -22.02
CA GLN A 29 -32.30 -13.95 -21.52
C GLN A 29 -32.26 -15.47 -21.31
N LYS A 30 -33.31 -16.06 -20.73
CA LYS A 30 -33.45 -17.51 -20.60
C LYS A 30 -33.44 -18.23 -21.95
N GLN A 31 -34.09 -17.66 -22.97
CA GLN A 31 -34.04 -18.24 -24.33
C GLN A 31 -32.63 -18.16 -24.95
N LYS A 32 -31.91 -17.05 -24.77
CA LYS A 32 -30.52 -16.92 -25.23
C LYS A 32 -29.60 -17.95 -24.58
N GLU A 33 -29.77 -18.19 -23.28
CA GLU A 33 -29.01 -19.22 -22.57
C GLU A 33 -29.35 -20.61 -23.10
N ASN A 34 -30.63 -20.95 -23.29
CA ASN A 34 -31.03 -22.23 -23.87
C ASN A 34 -30.41 -22.46 -25.25
N VAL A 35 -30.39 -21.45 -26.12
CA VAL A 35 -29.74 -21.56 -27.45
C VAL A 35 -28.24 -21.84 -27.33
N LYS A 36 -27.55 -21.19 -26.39
CA LYS A 36 -26.11 -21.44 -26.13
C LYS A 36 -25.86 -22.86 -25.62
N VAL A 37 -26.67 -23.35 -24.67
CA VAL A 37 -26.52 -24.71 -24.14
C VAL A 37 -26.76 -25.74 -25.24
N MET A 38 -27.78 -25.51 -26.06
CA MET A 38 -28.08 -26.37 -27.20
C MET A 38 -26.93 -26.39 -28.20
N ASP A 39 -26.33 -25.25 -28.54
CA ASP A 39 -25.18 -25.19 -29.44
C ASP A 39 -23.96 -25.94 -28.88
N ILE A 40 -23.61 -25.71 -27.61
CA ILE A 40 -22.48 -26.40 -26.95
C ILE A 40 -22.72 -27.92 -26.92
N CYS A 41 -23.89 -28.36 -26.48
CA CYS A 41 -24.19 -29.78 -26.36
C CYS A 41 -24.37 -30.45 -27.72
N PHE A 42 -24.90 -29.74 -28.73
CA PHE A 42 -25.00 -30.24 -30.09
C PHE A 42 -23.60 -30.45 -30.70
N ASN A 43 -22.72 -29.46 -30.63
CA ASN A 43 -21.35 -29.58 -31.14
C ASN A 43 -20.55 -30.70 -30.44
N LYS A 44 -20.83 -30.96 -29.17
CA LYS A 44 -20.15 -32.02 -28.41
C LYS A 44 -20.69 -33.42 -28.72
N CYS A 45 -21.99 -33.55 -28.95
CA CYS A 45 -22.66 -34.85 -29.07
C CYS A 45 -22.93 -35.28 -30.52
N VAL A 46 -22.90 -34.37 -31.49
CA VAL A 46 -23.22 -34.64 -32.90
C VAL A 46 -21.96 -34.52 -33.75
N SER A 47 -21.47 -35.66 -34.25
CA SER A 47 -20.22 -35.72 -35.02
C SER A 47 -20.40 -35.50 -36.53
N LYS A 48 -21.61 -35.74 -37.05
CA LYS A 48 -21.98 -35.48 -38.44
C LYS A 48 -23.41 -34.94 -38.52
N ILE A 49 -23.58 -33.85 -39.26
CA ILE A 49 -24.88 -33.20 -39.44
C ILE A 49 -25.69 -34.01 -40.46
N GLY A 50 -26.83 -34.55 -40.02
CA GLY A 50 -27.78 -35.28 -40.85
C GLY A 50 -29.22 -34.76 -40.68
N PRO A 51 -30.19 -35.28 -41.45
CA PRO A 51 -31.57 -34.81 -41.41
C PRO A 51 -32.33 -35.20 -40.14
N LYS A 52 -31.81 -36.13 -39.33
CA LYS A 52 -32.35 -36.57 -38.04
C LYS A 52 -31.22 -36.97 -37.09
N LEU A 53 -31.41 -36.70 -35.80
CA LEU A 53 -30.51 -37.16 -34.74
C LEU A 53 -30.80 -38.64 -34.41
N SER A 54 -29.74 -39.43 -34.24
CA SER A 54 -29.85 -40.79 -33.71
C SER A 54 -30.28 -40.80 -32.24
N SER A 55 -30.84 -41.92 -31.77
CA SER A 55 -31.25 -42.06 -30.36
C SER A 55 -30.08 -41.86 -29.38
N SER A 56 -28.85 -42.24 -29.77
CA SER A 56 -27.64 -42.02 -28.98
C SER A 56 -27.25 -40.54 -28.90
N GLU A 57 -27.37 -39.80 -30.01
CA GLU A 57 -27.09 -38.35 -30.03
C GLU A 57 -28.13 -37.57 -29.23
N GLN A 58 -29.41 -37.92 -29.34
CA GLN A 58 -30.49 -37.32 -28.54
C GLN A 58 -30.26 -37.54 -27.05
N LYS A 59 -29.89 -38.77 -26.64
CA LYS A 59 -29.57 -39.08 -25.25
C LYS A 59 -28.34 -38.30 -24.76
N CYS A 60 -27.28 -38.24 -25.57
CA CYS A 60 -26.07 -37.46 -25.24
C CYS A 60 -26.38 -35.97 -25.04
N ILE A 61 -27.15 -35.36 -25.96
CA ILE A 61 -27.54 -33.95 -25.87
C ILE A 61 -28.34 -33.71 -24.60
N TRP A 62 -29.28 -34.61 -24.27
CA TRP A 62 -30.08 -34.52 -23.05
C TRP A 62 -29.20 -34.62 -21.80
N ASP A 63 -28.32 -35.63 -21.70
CA ASP A 63 -27.41 -35.82 -20.57
C ASP A 63 -26.44 -34.63 -20.42
N CYS A 64 -25.94 -34.08 -21.53
CA CYS A 64 -25.08 -32.89 -21.57
C CYS A 64 -25.80 -31.64 -21.08
N ALA A 65 -27.00 -31.36 -21.61
CA ALA A 65 -27.77 -30.18 -21.25
C ALA A 65 -28.20 -30.25 -19.78
N ASN A 66 -28.60 -31.44 -19.31
CA ASN A 66 -28.97 -31.68 -17.93
C ASN A 66 -27.78 -31.44 -16.98
N SER A 67 -26.61 -31.99 -17.31
CA SER A 67 -25.38 -31.78 -16.51
C SER A 67 -24.95 -30.31 -16.48
N TYR A 68 -25.05 -29.61 -17.61
CA TYR A 68 -24.73 -28.18 -17.72
C TYR A 68 -25.69 -27.34 -16.87
N PHE A 69 -26.99 -27.64 -16.92
CA PHE A 69 -28.00 -26.96 -16.12
C PHE A 69 -27.78 -27.18 -14.61
N TYR A 70 -27.60 -28.43 -14.17
CA TYR A 70 -27.32 -28.74 -12.76
C TYR A 70 -26.06 -28.05 -12.24
N THR A 71 -24.99 -28.04 -13.03
CA THR A 71 -23.73 -27.39 -12.64
C THR A 71 -23.92 -25.88 -12.49
N ASN A 72 -24.60 -25.22 -13.43
CA ASN A 72 -24.84 -23.78 -13.35
C ASN A 72 -25.77 -23.40 -12.20
N VAL A 73 -26.85 -24.15 -11.98
CA VAL A 73 -27.76 -23.90 -10.85
C VAL A 73 -27.00 -24.06 -9.52
N PHE A 74 -26.19 -25.10 -9.37
CA PHE A 74 -25.37 -25.32 -8.18
C PHE A 74 -24.37 -24.18 -7.95
N LEU A 75 -23.66 -23.75 -9.00
CA LEU A 75 -22.69 -22.64 -8.92
C LEU A 75 -23.37 -21.33 -8.55
N ASN A 76 -24.51 -21.00 -9.18
CA ASN A 76 -25.26 -19.78 -8.91
C ASN A 76 -25.81 -19.77 -7.48
N GLN A 77 -26.39 -20.88 -7.00
CA GLN A 77 -26.87 -20.99 -5.62
C GLN A 77 -25.73 -20.87 -4.60
N ARG A 78 -24.55 -21.47 -4.87
CA ARG A 78 -23.35 -21.31 -4.04
C ARG A 78 -22.85 -19.86 -4.01
N LEU A 79 -22.82 -19.20 -5.18
CA LEU A 79 -22.44 -17.80 -5.33
C LEU A 79 -23.40 -16.88 -4.58
N GLU A 80 -24.72 -17.11 -4.67
CA GLU A 80 -25.73 -16.35 -3.94
C GLU A 80 -25.62 -16.54 -2.42
N GLN A 81 -25.45 -17.77 -1.96
CA GLN A 81 -25.26 -18.06 -0.53
C GLN A 81 -23.98 -17.41 0.02
N MET A 82 -22.86 -17.51 -0.69
CA MET A 82 -21.62 -16.82 -0.33
C MET A 82 -21.81 -15.30 -0.28
N THR A 83 -22.48 -14.73 -1.28
CA THR A 83 -22.76 -13.29 -1.34
C THR A 83 -23.65 -12.84 -0.19
N LYS A 84 -24.64 -13.65 0.20
CA LYS A 84 -25.54 -13.36 1.33
C LYS A 84 -24.82 -13.42 2.67
N ILE A 85 -23.91 -14.38 2.85
CA ILE A 85 -23.08 -14.50 4.05
C ILE A 85 -22.13 -13.30 4.16
N LEU A 86 -21.45 -12.92 3.06
CA LEU A 86 -20.56 -11.75 3.00
C LEU A 86 -21.28 -10.43 3.33
N LYS A 87 -22.54 -10.28 2.88
CA LYS A 87 -23.37 -9.09 3.15
C LYS A 87 -23.92 -9.00 4.58
N SER A 88 -24.08 -10.13 5.27
CA SER A 88 -24.81 -10.16 6.55
C SER A 88 -24.07 -9.51 7.74
N ASN A 89 -22.76 -9.26 7.62
CA ASN A 89 -21.93 -8.67 8.67
C ASN A 89 -21.05 -7.49 8.20
N SER A 90 -21.20 -7.01 6.95
CA SER A 90 -20.37 -5.92 6.41
C SER A 90 -20.99 -4.54 6.64
N LYS A 91 -20.16 -3.55 6.98
CA LYS A 91 -20.59 -2.15 7.00
C LYS A 91 -20.80 -1.69 5.55
N LYS A 92 -21.91 -1.00 5.28
CA LYS A 92 -22.13 -0.37 3.97
C LYS A 92 -21.28 0.90 3.90
N ILE A 93 -20.39 0.95 2.92
CA ILE A 93 -19.43 2.06 2.74
C ILE A 93 -19.64 2.73 1.38
N LEU A 94 -19.54 4.05 1.37
CA LEU A 94 -19.49 4.89 0.17
C LEU A 94 -18.15 5.61 0.18
N VAL A 95 -17.38 5.47 -0.91
CA VAL A 95 -16.09 6.15 -1.06
C VAL A 95 -16.17 7.08 -2.26
N LEU A 96 -15.87 8.35 -2.03
CA LEU A 96 -15.93 9.40 -3.03
C LEU A 96 -14.55 10.05 -3.17
N ASP A 97 -14.15 10.34 -4.39
CA ASP A 97 -12.97 11.16 -4.68
C ASP A 97 -13.34 12.26 -5.67
N ARG A 98 -12.91 13.50 -5.38
CA ARG A 98 -13.06 14.64 -6.29
C ARG A 98 -12.23 14.50 -7.56
N ASN A 99 -11.16 13.71 -7.51
CA ASN A 99 -10.24 13.52 -8.62
C ASN A 99 -10.75 12.49 -9.64
N PRO A 100 -10.31 12.58 -10.91
CA PRO A 100 -10.60 11.58 -11.93
C PRO A 100 -9.75 10.31 -11.83
N TYR A 101 -8.88 10.20 -10.81
CA TYR A 101 -7.92 9.11 -10.64
C TYR A 101 -7.86 8.67 -9.17
N TYR A 102 -7.36 7.46 -8.93
CA TYR A 102 -7.16 6.92 -7.59
C TYR A 102 -5.88 7.41 -6.92
N GLY A 103 -5.86 7.39 -5.59
CA GLY A 103 -4.65 7.50 -4.78
C GLY A 103 -4.39 8.88 -4.16
N GLY A 104 -5.14 9.92 -4.51
CA GLY A 104 -5.00 11.25 -3.93
C GLY A 104 -3.54 11.75 -3.95
N GLU A 105 -3.01 12.16 -2.78
CA GLU A 105 -1.61 12.60 -2.65
C GLU A 105 -0.57 11.48 -2.89
N THR A 106 -0.99 10.21 -2.82
CA THR A 106 -0.19 9.00 -3.10
C THR A 106 -0.40 8.44 -4.51
N ALA A 107 -1.01 9.20 -5.41
CA ALA A 107 -1.27 8.74 -6.77
C ALA A 107 0.02 8.34 -7.52
N SER A 108 -0.12 7.38 -8.43
CA SER A 108 0.91 6.99 -9.39
C SER A 108 0.63 7.64 -10.73
N LEU A 109 1.60 8.37 -11.27
CA LEU A 109 1.44 9.16 -12.48
C LEU A 109 2.19 8.52 -13.67
N ASN A 110 1.54 8.46 -14.82
CA ASN A 110 2.26 8.27 -16.07
C ASN A 110 3.07 9.51 -16.45
N LEU A 111 3.90 9.39 -17.48
CA LEU A 111 4.84 10.44 -17.83
C LEU A 111 4.16 11.73 -18.29
N THR A 112 3.04 11.65 -19.02
CA THR A 112 2.23 12.82 -19.39
C THR A 112 1.70 13.55 -18.17
N ASN A 113 1.09 12.84 -17.22
CA ASN A 113 0.56 13.46 -16.01
C ASN A 113 1.67 14.01 -15.12
N LEU A 114 2.83 13.35 -15.06
CA LEU A 114 4.01 13.85 -14.34
C LEU A 114 4.48 15.19 -14.91
N TYR A 115 4.67 15.28 -16.24
CA TYR A 115 5.06 16.54 -16.89
C TYR A 115 3.98 17.61 -16.77
N ASN A 116 2.70 17.28 -16.96
CA ASN A 116 1.62 18.25 -16.78
C ASN A 116 1.54 18.80 -15.34
N THR A 117 1.85 17.97 -14.34
CA THR A 117 1.81 18.36 -12.92
C THR A 117 2.96 19.28 -12.55
N PHE A 118 4.18 19.00 -13.02
CA PHE A 118 5.40 19.65 -12.54
C PHE A 118 6.06 20.58 -13.55
N LYS A 119 5.87 20.33 -14.84
CA LYS A 119 6.52 21.01 -15.97
C LYS A 119 5.54 21.21 -17.15
N PRO A 120 4.35 21.81 -16.94
CA PRO A 120 3.27 21.86 -17.93
C PRO A 120 3.61 22.58 -19.24
N LYS A 121 4.73 23.32 -19.27
CA LYS A 121 5.20 24.07 -20.45
C LYS A 121 6.30 23.33 -21.23
N GLU A 122 6.77 22.19 -20.73
CA GLU A 122 7.84 21.43 -21.35
C GLU A 122 7.27 20.25 -22.16
N ASN A 123 7.87 19.99 -23.33
CA ASN A 123 7.57 18.79 -24.10
C ASN A 123 8.28 17.58 -23.48
N ILE A 124 7.59 16.44 -23.49
CA ILE A 124 8.14 15.17 -23.04
C ILE A 124 9.26 14.72 -23.99
N PRO A 125 10.50 14.51 -23.51
CA PRO A 125 11.57 13.97 -24.35
C PRO A 125 11.26 12.57 -24.88
N SER A 126 11.45 12.36 -26.19
CA SER A 126 11.18 11.06 -26.85
C SER A 126 11.97 9.88 -26.28
N LYS A 127 13.13 10.15 -25.67
CA LYS A 127 13.97 9.15 -24.97
C LYS A 127 13.28 8.47 -23.79
N TYR A 128 12.17 9.01 -23.29
CA TYR A 128 11.39 8.39 -22.21
C TYR A 128 10.32 7.43 -22.71
N GLY A 129 10.12 7.30 -24.03
CA GLY A 129 9.22 6.31 -24.60
C GLY A 129 7.75 6.56 -24.24
N GLU A 130 6.97 5.48 -24.17
CA GLU A 130 5.51 5.53 -24.04
C GLU A 130 5.04 5.56 -22.58
N ASN A 131 3.88 6.18 -22.34
CA ASN A 131 3.25 6.31 -21.01
C ASN A 131 3.07 4.99 -20.26
N ARG A 132 2.79 3.87 -20.95
CA ARG A 132 2.54 2.56 -20.33
C ARG A 132 3.72 2.00 -19.54
N HIS A 133 4.92 2.53 -19.75
CA HIS A 133 6.12 2.12 -19.01
C HIS A 133 6.31 2.90 -17.72
N TRP A 134 5.51 3.94 -17.46
CA TRP A 134 5.72 4.85 -16.36
C TRP A 134 4.54 4.84 -15.40
N ASN A 135 4.84 4.46 -14.15
CA ASN A 135 3.91 4.48 -13.02
C ASN A 135 4.66 5.12 -11.85
N VAL A 136 4.80 6.44 -11.90
CA VAL A 136 5.65 7.21 -11.00
C VAL A 136 4.84 7.65 -9.78
N ASP A 137 5.08 6.99 -8.65
CA ASP A 137 4.46 7.36 -7.38
C ASP A 137 4.91 8.75 -6.91
N LEU A 138 3.94 9.58 -6.52
CA LEU A 138 4.22 10.86 -5.88
C LEU A 138 4.86 10.71 -4.50
N ILE A 139 4.55 9.62 -3.80
CA ILE A 139 5.05 9.30 -2.45
C ILE A 139 5.38 7.80 -2.39
N PRO A 140 6.55 7.36 -2.90
CA PRO A 140 6.93 5.96 -2.86
C PRO A 140 7.29 5.56 -1.43
N LYS A 141 6.59 4.55 -0.92
CA LYS A 141 6.86 3.93 0.37
C LYS A 141 6.97 2.43 0.21
N PHE A 142 8.07 1.86 0.68
CA PHE A 142 8.24 0.42 0.75
C PHE A 142 7.46 -0.18 1.91
N ILE A 143 7.15 -1.47 1.77
CA ILE A 143 6.35 -2.21 2.75
C ILE A 143 7.27 -3.20 3.45
N LEU A 144 7.36 -3.10 4.77
CA LEU A 144 8.07 -4.07 5.59
C LEU A 144 7.32 -5.41 5.57
N VAL A 145 8.00 -6.51 5.23
CA VAL A 145 7.35 -7.82 5.00
C VAL A 145 6.60 -8.34 6.23
N GLY A 146 7.19 -8.24 7.41
CA GLY A 146 6.52 -8.59 8.68
C GLY A 146 5.56 -7.52 9.21
N GLY A 147 5.50 -6.36 8.55
CA GLY A 147 4.75 -5.19 9.01
C GLY A 147 3.23 -5.39 9.02
N ASN A 148 2.54 -4.55 9.79
CA ASN A 148 1.08 -4.64 9.94
C ASN A 148 0.33 -4.38 8.63
N LEU A 149 0.90 -3.64 7.67
CA LEU A 149 0.27 -3.43 6.37
C LEU A 149 0.12 -4.74 5.59
N VAL A 150 1.15 -5.60 5.59
CA VAL A 150 1.06 -6.93 4.96
C VAL A 150 -0.01 -7.79 5.64
N LYS A 151 -0.08 -7.74 6.98
CA LYS A 151 -1.13 -8.43 7.74
C LYS A 151 -2.53 -7.93 7.37
N ILE A 152 -2.71 -6.62 7.22
CA ILE A 152 -3.96 -6.00 6.77
C ILE A 152 -4.31 -6.50 5.36
N LEU A 153 -3.37 -6.42 4.41
CA LEU A 153 -3.59 -6.86 3.03
C LEU A 153 -3.98 -8.34 2.93
N LYS A 154 -3.36 -9.21 3.76
CA LYS A 154 -3.73 -10.62 3.88
C LYS A 154 -5.14 -10.79 4.44
N LYS A 155 -5.45 -10.11 5.55
CA LYS A 155 -6.77 -10.15 6.19
C LYS A 155 -7.89 -9.69 5.26
N THR A 156 -7.63 -8.68 4.43
CA THR A 156 -8.60 -8.15 3.45
C THR A 156 -8.56 -8.88 2.11
N ARG A 157 -7.65 -9.83 1.91
CA ARG A 157 -7.43 -10.58 0.65
C ARG A 157 -7.09 -9.69 -0.56
N VAL A 158 -6.61 -8.47 -0.32
CA VAL A 158 -6.17 -7.55 -1.37
C VAL A 158 -4.80 -7.96 -1.95
N THR A 159 -4.03 -8.77 -1.22
CA THR A 159 -2.79 -9.38 -1.73
C THR A 159 -2.96 -10.05 -3.09
N ASN A 160 -4.13 -10.63 -3.38
CA ASN A 160 -4.39 -11.39 -4.61
C ASN A 160 -4.58 -10.51 -5.86
N TYR A 161 -4.64 -9.18 -5.69
CA TYR A 161 -4.73 -8.23 -6.80
C TYR A 161 -3.40 -7.57 -7.13
N LEU A 162 -2.35 -7.87 -6.38
CA LEU A 162 -1.06 -7.21 -6.44
C LEU A 162 0.03 -8.26 -6.56
N GLU A 163 0.92 -8.08 -7.52
CA GLU A 163 2.17 -8.82 -7.57
C GLU A 163 3.23 -8.06 -6.77
N TRP A 164 3.97 -8.77 -5.92
CA TRP A 164 4.92 -8.16 -4.98
C TRP A 164 6.34 -8.56 -5.35
N LEU A 165 7.22 -7.59 -5.46
CA LEU A 165 8.64 -7.82 -5.69
C LEU A 165 9.45 -7.34 -4.50
N VAL A 166 10.50 -8.09 -4.17
CA VAL A 166 11.46 -7.70 -3.14
C VAL A 166 12.31 -6.53 -3.61
N VAL A 167 12.51 -5.54 -2.73
CA VAL A 167 13.48 -4.47 -2.93
C VAL A 167 14.89 -5.03 -2.79
N GLU A 168 15.79 -4.75 -3.73
CA GLU A 168 17.07 -5.48 -3.80
C GLU A 168 18.10 -5.09 -2.75
N GLY A 169 17.96 -3.93 -2.10
CA GLY A 169 18.89 -3.50 -1.06
C GLY A 169 18.35 -2.46 -0.10
N SER A 170 18.89 -2.46 1.11
CA SER A 170 18.74 -1.40 2.10
C SER A 170 20.12 -0.88 2.47
N TYR A 171 20.30 0.43 2.36
CA TYR A 171 21.55 1.14 2.58
C TYR A 171 21.36 2.21 3.65
N VAL A 172 22.44 2.53 4.35
CA VAL A 172 22.50 3.63 5.32
C VAL A 172 23.68 4.53 5.00
N TYR A 173 23.48 5.82 5.16
CA TYR A 173 24.54 6.80 5.01
C TYR A 173 25.41 6.84 6.26
N GLN A 174 26.72 6.68 6.08
CA GLN A 174 27.74 6.91 7.08
C GLN A 174 28.99 7.42 6.35
N HIS A 175 29.31 8.70 6.53
CA HIS A 175 30.47 9.31 5.86
C HIS A 175 31.77 8.75 6.42
N GLN A 176 32.49 8.00 5.58
CA GLN A 176 33.84 7.51 5.86
C GLN A 176 34.82 8.29 4.99
N LYS A 177 35.62 9.15 5.64
CA LYS A 177 36.63 9.96 4.98
C LYS A 177 37.65 9.07 4.25
N LYS A 178 38.17 9.59 3.14
CA LYS A 178 39.27 8.96 2.40
C LYS A 178 40.45 8.67 3.34
N GLY A 179 40.87 7.41 3.38
CA GLY A 179 42.06 6.97 4.09
C GLY A 179 43.26 6.83 3.16
N PHE A 180 44.38 6.32 3.69
CA PHE A 180 45.57 6.04 2.88
C PHE A 180 45.33 4.89 1.88
N LEU A 181 44.51 3.89 2.26
CA LEU A 181 44.20 2.69 1.45
C LEU A 181 42.72 2.57 1.08
N THR A 182 41.88 3.51 1.50
CA THR A 182 40.42 3.43 1.33
C THR A 182 39.89 4.66 0.60
N SER A 183 39.00 4.45 -0.37
CA SER A 183 38.24 5.53 -0.98
C SER A 183 37.28 6.16 0.02
N GLU A 184 36.89 7.40 -0.26
CA GLU A 184 35.78 8.03 0.45
C GLU A 184 34.49 7.26 0.17
N LYS A 185 33.71 6.99 1.22
CA LYS A 185 32.43 6.28 1.12
C LYS A 185 31.34 7.04 1.86
N PHE A 186 30.14 6.98 1.31
CA PHE A 186 28.98 7.69 1.85
C PHE A 186 27.88 6.73 2.28
N ILE A 187 27.59 5.70 1.48
CA ILE A 187 26.51 4.74 1.74
C ILE A 187 27.06 3.32 1.87
N HIS A 188 26.42 2.52 2.71
CA HIS A 188 26.81 1.13 2.96
C HIS A 188 25.57 0.26 3.11
N LYS A 189 25.65 -1.02 2.74
CA LYS A 189 24.54 -1.97 2.96
C LYS A 189 24.28 -2.10 4.47
N VAL A 190 23.01 -2.06 4.86
CA VAL A 190 22.60 -2.28 6.26
C VAL A 190 22.82 -3.75 6.60
N PRO A 191 23.67 -4.08 7.59
CA PRO A 191 23.83 -5.45 8.05
C PRO A 191 22.63 -5.84 8.88
N ALA A 192 22.02 -6.97 8.57
CA ALA A 192 20.76 -7.35 9.20
C ALA A 192 20.68 -8.82 9.61
N THR A 193 21.81 -9.52 9.49
CA THR A 193 22.08 -10.79 10.16
C THR A 193 23.39 -10.68 10.93
N ASP A 194 23.62 -11.63 11.84
CA ASP A 194 24.88 -11.76 12.56
C ASP A 194 26.09 -11.96 11.62
N MET A 195 25.91 -12.74 10.54
CA MET A 195 26.93 -12.95 9.51
C MET A 195 27.19 -11.69 8.67
N GLU A 196 26.15 -10.94 8.30
CA GLU A 196 26.34 -9.66 7.60
C GLU A 196 27.03 -8.62 8.49
N ALA A 197 26.75 -8.61 9.80
CA ALA A 197 27.43 -7.74 10.74
C ALA A 197 28.95 -8.01 10.78
N LEU A 198 29.38 -9.27 10.74
CA LEU A 198 30.79 -9.65 10.74
C LEU A 198 31.57 -9.17 9.50
N VAL A 199 30.90 -9.01 8.35
CA VAL A 199 31.55 -8.55 7.11
C VAL A 199 31.30 -7.07 6.82
N SER A 200 30.43 -6.40 7.58
CA SER A 200 30.01 -5.03 7.31
C SER A 200 31.15 -4.01 7.32
N PRO A 201 31.26 -3.12 6.30
CA PRO A 201 32.22 -2.02 6.30
C PRO A 201 31.82 -0.86 7.21
N LEU A 202 30.60 -0.85 7.77
CA LEU A 202 30.16 0.16 8.75
C LEU A 202 30.89 0.03 10.08
N LEU A 203 31.37 -1.18 10.39
CA LEU A 203 31.84 -1.58 11.70
C LEU A 203 33.36 -1.80 11.70
N SER A 204 34.03 -1.30 12.74
CA SER A 204 35.43 -1.65 13.00
C SER A 204 35.57 -3.14 13.38
N LEU A 205 36.78 -3.69 13.31
CA LEU A 205 37.01 -5.13 13.55
C LEU A 205 36.49 -5.62 14.92
N MET A 206 36.66 -4.82 15.98
CA MET A 206 36.15 -5.18 17.31
C MET A 206 34.62 -4.99 17.38
N GLU A 207 34.12 -3.92 16.75
CA GLU A 207 32.70 -3.58 16.77
C GLU A 207 31.84 -4.61 16.04
N LYS A 208 32.38 -5.25 14.99
CA LYS A 208 31.75 -6.37 14.27
C LYS A 208 31.31 -7.50 15.21
N ASN A 209 32.18 -7.91 16.12
CA ASN A 209 31.85 -8.97 17.07
C ASN A 209 30.79 -8.52 18.09
N ARG A 210 30.83 -7.26 18.53
CA ARG A 210 29.82 -6.71 19.45
C ARG A 210 28.44 -6.64 18.80
N CYS A 211 28.37 -6.12 17.58
CA CYS A 211 27.12 -6.05 16.82
C CYS A 211 26.57 -7.44 16.48
N LYS A 212 27.45 -8.39 16.14
CA LYS A 212 27.08 -9.81 15.95
C LYS A 212 26.42 -10.37 17.21
N ASN A 213 27.06 -10.22 18.38
CA ASN A 213 26.52 -10.71 19.65
C ASN A 213 25.18 -10.06 20.00
N PHE A 214 25.03 -8.75 19.72
CA PHE A 214 23.76 -8.07 19.87
C PHE A 214 22.66 -8.67 18.97
N TYR A 215 22.95 -8.94 17.70
CA TYR A 215 21.97 -9.59 16.81
C TYR A 215 21.61 -11.00 17.26
N GLN A 216 22.56 -11.78 17.77
CA GLN A 216 22.28 -13.10 18.34
C GLN A 216 21.33 -13.00 19.53
N TYR A 217 21.57 -12.05 20.45
CA TYR A 217 20.66 -11.74 21.54
C TYR A 217 19.24 -11.39 21.04
N VAL A 218 19.10 -10.47 20.08
CA VAL A 218 17.78 -10.07 19.55
C VAL A 218 17.06 -11.22 18.83
N SER A 219 17.81 -12.06 18.11
CA SER A 219 17.28 -13.24 17.42
C SER A 219 16.64 -14.23 18.40
N GLU A 220 17.25 -14.44 19.56
CA GLU A 220 16.77 -15.38 20.59
C GLU A 220 15.76 -14.75 21.56
N TRP A 221 15.79 -13.42 21.71
CA TRP A 221 14.92 -12.69 22.63
C TRP A 221 13.42 -12.89 22.35
N ASP A 222 12.63 -13.11 23.39
CA ASP A 222 11.17 -13.21 23.33
C ASP A 222 10.55 -12.44 24.50
N ALA A 223 9.65 -11.50 24.17
CA ALA A 223 8.98 -10.62 25.13
C ALA A 223 8.28 -11.39 26.27
N ASN A 224 7.82 -12.61 26.00
CA ASN A 224 7.05 -13.41 26.96
C ASN A 224 7.90 -14.49 27.67
N LYS A 225 9.19 -14.65 27.32
CA LYS A 225 10.07 -15.68 27.87
C LYS A 225 11.30 -15.10 28.56
N ARG A 226 11.22 -14.93 29.88
CA ARG A 226 12.28 -14.31 30.71
C ARG A 226 13.65 -15.00 30.62
N ASN A 227 13.71 -16.29 30.34
CA ASN A 227 14.98 -17.02 30.17
C ASN A 227 15.78 -16.56 28.93
N THR A 228 15.16 -15.86 27.98
CA THR A 228 15.84 -15.32 26.78
C THR A 228 16.41 -13.92 27.00
N TRP A 229 16.20 -13.31 28.17
CA TRP A 229 16.55 -11.90 28.41
C TRP A 229 18.00 -11.67 28.84
N ASP A 230 18.75 -12.74 29.15
CA ASP A 230 20.12 -12.63 29.69
C ASP A 230 20.22 -11.68 30.91
N ASN A 231 19.22 -11.76 31.80
CA ASN A 231 19.05 -10.86 32.95
C ASN A 231 18.85 -9.36 32.62
N LEU A 232 18.59 -9.01 31.36
CA LEU A 232 18.26 -7.66 30.91
C LEU A 232 16.74 -7.47 30.86
N ASP A 233 16.12 -6.92 31.90
CA ASP A 233 14.67 -6.69 31.94
C ASP A 233 14.25 -5.61 30.92
N PRO A 234 13.64 -5.96 29.76
CA PRO A 234 13.44 -5.05 28.64
C PRO A 234 12.25 -4.08 28.88
N TYR A 235 11.47 -4.31 29.94
CA TYR A 235 10.37 -3.44 30.34
C TYR A 235 10.81 -2.35 31.33
N LYS A 236 11.96 -2.54 31.98
CA LYS A 236 12.55 -1.56 32.92
C LYS A 236 13.73 -0.82 32.31
N LEU A 237 14.60 -1.54 31.62
CA LEU A 237 15.78 -0.97 31.00
C LEU A 237 15.39 -0.17 29.75
N THR A 238 16.09 0.93 29.56
CA THR A 238 16.04 1.72 28.35
C THR A 238 16.85 1.05 27.23
N MET A 239 16.55 1.37 25.97
CA MET A 239 17.34 0.82 24.85
C MET A 239 18.82 1.23 24.93
N LEU A 240 19.11 2.43 25.43
CA LEU A 240 20.49 2.88 25.65
C LEU A 240 21.25 1.99 26.64
N GLU A 241 20.60 1.51 27.70
CA GLU A 241 21.22 0.59 28.66
C GLU A 241 21.52 -0.77 28.03
N ILE A 242 20.64 -1.27 27.15
CA ILE A 242 20.92 -2.48 26.36
C ILE A 242 22.13 -2.25 25.45
N TYR A 243 22.19 -1.15 24.71
CA TYR A 243 23.36 -0.85 23.87
C TYR A 243 24.67 -0.72 24.65
N LYS A 244 24.62 -0.13 25.85
CA LYS A 244 25.78 -0.06 26.76
C LYS A 244 26.21 -1.44 27.24
N HIS A 245 25.28 -2.35 27.54
CA HIS A 245 25.61 -3.73 27.91
C HIS A 245 26.44 -4.44 26.83
N PHE A 246 26.05 -4.29 25.56
CA PHE A 246 26.79 -4.83 24.42
C PHE A 246 28.00 -3.99 24.00
N ASN A 247 28.27 -2.86 24.68
CA ASN A 247 29.31 -1.89 24.36
C ASN A 247 29.28 -1.40 22.90
N LEU A 248 28.07 -1.14 22.36
CA LEU A 248 27.93 -0.61 21.01
C LEU A 248 28.27 0.89 20.96
N CYS A 249 29.05 1.29 19.96
CA CYS A 249 29.45 2.68 19.74
C CYS A 249 28.32 3.50 19.06
N GLN A 250 28.45 4.83 19.08
CA GLN A 250 27.40 5.73 18.56
C GLN A 250 27.04 5.45 17.11
N LEU A 251 28.01 5.23 16.22
CA LEU A 251 27.74 4.93 14.80
C LEU A 251 26.93 3.63 14.64
N THR A 252 27.16 2.65 15.51
CA THR A 252 26.39 1.40 15.54
C THR A 252 24.96 1.66 16.00
N ILE A 253 24.79 2.45 17.06
CA ILE A 253 23.49 2.87 17.56
C ILE A 253 22.69 3.62 16.49
N ASP A 254 23.34 4.50 15.73
CA ASP A 254 22.71 5.30 14.68
C ASP A 254 22.05 4.40 13.62
N PHE A 255 22.80 3.47 13.01
CA PHE A 255 22.19 2.61 11.99
C PHE A 255 21.21 1.59 12.57
N LEU A 256 21.43 1.10 13.81
CA LEU A 256 20.47 0.20 14.46
C LEU A 256 19.14 0.89 14.75
N GLY A 257 19.17 2.13 15.24
CA GLY A 257 17.97 2.91 15.50
C GLY A 257 17.23 3.31 14.24
N HIS A 258 17.96 3.91 13.30
CA HIS A 258 17.37 4.57 12.14
C HIS A 258 17.17 3.63 10.94
N ALA A 259 18.09 2.70 10.68
CA ALA A 259 18.05 1.86 9.47
C ALA A 259 17.51 0.44 9.70
N VAL A 260 17.57 -0.07 10.93
CA VAL A 260 17.06 -1.40 11.31
C VAL A 260 15.76 -1.28 12.10
N ALA A 261 15.76 -0.51 13.20
CA ALA A 261 14.55 -0.25 13.97
C ALA A 261 13.65 0.83 13.34
N LEU A 262 14.10 1.51 12.27
CA LEU A 262 13.30 2.47 11.49
C LEU A 262 12.67 3.60 12.33
N TYR A 263 13.35 4.04 13.39
CA TYR A 263 12.96 5.22 14.15
C TYR A 263 13.28 6.51 13.39
N LEU A 264 12.53 7.56 13.70
CA LEU A 264 12.68 8.88 13.06
C LEU A 264 13.67 9.80 13.78
N ASN A 265 13.99 9.46 15.02
CA ASN A 265 14.83 10.22 15.94
C ASN A 265 15.32 9.31 17.09
N ASP A 266 16.16 9.85 17.95
CA ASP A 266 16.78 9.14 19.08
C ASP A 266 15.93 9.08 20.37
N ASP A 267 14.64 9.44 20.32
CA ASP A 267 13.79 9.42 21.53
C ASP A 267 13.65 8.00 22.11
N TYR A 268 13.73 6.97 21.25
CA TYR A 268 13.65 5.56 21.63
C TYR A 268 14.78 5.13 22.59
N LEU A 269 15.93 5.83 22.58
CA LEU A 269 17.05 5.52 23.47
C LEU A 269 16.68 5.61 24.95
N LYS A 270 15.66 6.43 25.29
CA LYS A 270 15.17 6.65 26.65
C LYS A 270 13.89 5.84 26.95
N GLN A 271 13.34 5.15 25.96
CA GLN A 271 12.12 4.36 26.11
C GLN A 271 12.46 2.92 26.53
N PRO A 272 11.47 2.18 27.10
CA PRO A 272 11.65 0.77 27.41
C PRO A 272 12.15 -0.04 26.20
N ALA A 273 13.19 -0.83 26.41
CA ALA A 273 13.91 -1.52 25.34
C ALA A 273 13.05 -2.49 24.53
N TYR A 274 12.03 -3.11 25.13
CA TYR A 274 11.17 -4.09 24.44
C TYR A 274 10.54 -3.52 23.15
N LEU A 275 10.23 -2.22 23.12
CA LEU A 275 9.67 -1.55 21.93
C LEU A 275 10.65 -1.59 20.76
N THR A 276 11.93 -1.37 21.03
CA THR A 276 12.98 -1.37 20.01
C THR A 276 13.41 -2.79 19.65
N LEU A 277 13.51 -3.69 20.63
CA LEU A 277 13.84 -5.10 20.41
C LEU A 277 12.83 -5.77 19.47
N GLU A 278 11.53 -5.54 19.66
CA GLU A 278 10.47 -6.02 18.75
C GLU A 278 10.67 -5.51 17.31
N ARG A 279 11.02 -4.22 17.13
CA ARG A 279 11.23 -3.63 15.80
C ARG A 279 12.45 -4.20 15.10
N ILE A 280 13.57 -4.34 15.82
CA ILE A 280 14.79 -4.95 15.28
C ILE A 280 14.53 -6.41 14.92
N LYS A 281 13.87 -7.17 15.80
CA LYS A 281 13.49 -8.56 15.54
C LYS A 281 12.58 -8.67 14.33
N LEU A 282 11.59 -7.79 14.20
CA LEU A 282 10.69 -7.74 13.06
C LEU A 282 11.44 -7.47 11.74
N TYR A 283 12.42 -6.57 11.75
CA TYR A 283 13.28 -6.30 10.60
C TYR A 283 14.10 -7.54 10.21
N MET A 284 14.75 -8.18 11.18
CA MET A 284 15.53 -9.40 10.97
C MET A 284 14.68 -10.54 10.41
N GLN A 285 13.49 -10.76 10.99
CA GLN A 285 12.53 -11.75 10.50
C GLN A 285 12.05 -11.42 9.08
N SER A 286 11.78 -10.14 8.79
CA SER A 286 11.32 -9.70 7.47
C SER A 286 12.34 -9.99 6.36
N ILE A 287 13.64 -9.96 6.65
CA ILE A 287 14.68 -10.32 5.67
C ILE A 287 14.65 -11.81 5.34
N SER A 288 14.37 -12.67 6.31
CA SER A 288 14.38 -14.12 6.11
C SER A 288 13.39 -14.60 5.04
N ALA A 289 12.36 -13.79 4.72
CA ALA A 289 11.39 -14.11 3.68
C ALA A 289 11.96 -14.08 2.25
N PHE A 290 12.89 -13.15 1.93
CA PHE A 290 13.39 -12.96 0.56
C PHE A 290 14.92 -12.77 0.45
N GLY A 291 15.63 -12.67 1.56
CA GLY A 291 17.10 -12.63 1.68
C GLY A 291 17.79 -11.33 1.24
N LYS A 292 17.21 -10.52 0.34
CA LYS A 292 17.86 -9.30 -0.19
C LYS A 292 17.71 -8.09 0.72
N SER A 293 16.46 -7.78 1.09
CA SER A 293 16.08 -6.72 2.03
C SER A 293 14.74 -7.08 2.71
N PRO A 294 14.32 -6.39 3.78
CA PRO A 294 13.07 -6.69 4.45
C PRO A 294 11.85 -6.01 3.81
N PHE A 295 12.04 -5.45 2.61
CA PHE A 295 11.06 -4.60 1.97
C PHE A 295 10.54 -5.22 0.68
N ILE A 296 9.24 -5.06 0.47
CA ILE A 296 8.58 -5.35 -0.80
C ILE A 296 7.92 -4.09 -1.36
N TYR A 297 7.72 -4.10 -2.67
CA TYR A 297 7.05 -3.05 -3.41
C TYR A 297 6.23 -3.69 -4.54
N PRO A 298 5.01 -3.21 -4.82
CA PRO A 298 4.16 -3.84 -5.81
C PRO A 298 4.67 -3.57 -7.23
N LEU A 299 4.49 -4.56 -8.11
CA LEU A 299 4.62 -4.36 -9.55
C LEU A 299 3.63 -3.27 -9.99
N TYR A 300 4.09 -2.37 -10.85
CA TYR A 300 3.40 -1.16 -11.31
C TYR A 300 3.19 -0.07 -10.24
N GLY A 301 3.84 -0.18 -9.08
CA GLY A 301 3.84 0.88 -8.06
C GLY A 301 2.60 0.90 -7.17
N LEU A 302 2.54 1.86 -6.26
CA LEU A 302 1.54 1.87 -5.18
C LEU A 302 0.11 2.17 -5.66
N GLY A 303 -0.05 2.65 -6.90
CA GLY A 303 -1.35 2.92 -7.51
C GLY A 303 -2.29 1.70 -7.53
N GLY A 304 -1.74 0.48 -7.61
CA GLY A 304 -2.54 -0.75 -7.55
C GLY A 304 -3.21 -1.00 -6.20
N ILE A 305 -2.70 -0.42 -5.10
CA ILE A 305 -3.27 -0.64 -3.76
C ILE A 305 -4.68 -0.04 -3.65
N PRO A 306 -4.90 1.27 -3.94
CA PRO A 306 -6.24 1.84 -4.03
C PRO A 306 -7.19 1.07 -4.97
N GLU A 307 -6.70 0.61 -6.12
CA GLU A 307 -7.49 -0.15 -7.08
C GLU A 307 -7.94 -1.52 -6.52
N GLY A 308 -7.01 -2.25 -5.89
CA GLY A 308 -7.30 -3.52 -5.22
C GLY A 308 -8.31 -3.36 -4.08
N PHE A 309 -8.20 -2.29 -3.28
CA PHE A 309 -9.19 -1.96 -2.25
C PHE A 309 -10.54 -1.53 -2.84
N SER A 310 -10.57 -0.78 -3.94
CA SER A 310 -11.80 -0.41 -4.64
C SER A 310 -12.55 -1.67 -5.12
N ARG A 311 -11.84 -2.64 -5.70
CA ARG A 311 -12.41 -3.93 -6.11
C ARG A 311 -12.93 -4.73 -4.92
N MET A 312 -12.16 -4.83 -3.84
CA MET A 312 -12.56 -5.54 -2.62
C MET A 312 -13.76 -4.87 -1.93
N CYS A 313 -13.83 -3.54 -1.95
CA CYS A 313 -14.96 -2.75 -1.48
C CYS A 313 -16.24 -3.09 -2.26
N ALA A 314 -16.16 -3.12 -3.60
CA ALA A 314 -17.28 -3.45 -4.47
C ALA A 314 -17.82 -4.88 -4.23
N ILE A 315 -16.94 -5.86 -4.04
CA ILE A 315 -17.32 -7.25 -3.72
C ILE A 315 -18.15 -7.33 -2.42
N ASN A 316 -17.84 -6.48 -1.44
CA ASN A 316 -18.53 -6.43 -0.16
C ASN A 316 -19.75 -5.49 -0.15
N GLY A 317 -20.17 -4.98 -1.31
CA GLY A 317 -21.35 -4.13 -1.48
C GLY A 317 -21.12 -2.65 -1.19
N GLY A 318 -19.86 -2.21 -1.07
CA GLY A 318 -19.51 -0.81 -1.05
C GLY A 318 -19.46 -0.20 -2.46
N THR A 319 -19.53 1.12 -2.53
CA THR A 319 -19.48 1.86 -3.81
C THR A 319 -18.31 2.83 -3.80
N PHE A 320 -17.52 2.83 -4.87
CA PHE A 320 -16.43 3.78 -5.12
C PHE A 320 -16.81 4.70 -6.28
N MET A 321 -16.67 6.02 -6.13
CA MET A 321 -17.00 7.00 -7.16
C MET A 321 -15.90 8.05 -7.27
N LEU A 322 -15.33 8.17 -8.47
CA LEU A 322 -14.39 9.23 -8.85
C LEU A 322 -15.16 10.41 -9.45
N ASN A 323 -14.48 11.56 -9.63
CA ASN A 323 -15.09 12.80 -10.12
C ASN A 323 -16.32 13.25 -9.31
N LYS A 324 -16.34 12.96 -8.01
CA LYS A 324 -17.42 13.36 -7.11
C LYS A 324 -16.92 14.39 -6.11
N ASN A 325 -17.15 15.65 -6.44
CA ASN A 325 -16.74 16.77 -5.62
C ASN A 325 -17.70 16.95 -4.43
N VAL A 326 -17.21 16.69 -3.21
CA VAL A 326 -17.95 16.94 -1.97
C VAL A 326 -17.77 18.41 -1.60
N VAL A 327 -18.88 19.13 -1.44
CA VAL A 327 -18.87 20.58 -1.17
C VAL A 327 -19.21 20.93 0.27
N ASP A 328 -19.94 20.07 0.99
CA ASP A 328 -20.37 20.34 2.36
C ASP A 328 -20.55 19.05 3.18
N PHE A 329 -20.41 19.20 4.50
CA PHE A 329 -20.83 18.23 5.50
C PHE A 329 -22.18 18.64 6.09
N VAL A 330 -23.05 17.66 6.33
CA VAL A 330 -24.32 17.85 7.02
C VAL A 330 -24.12 17.45 8.47
N PHE A 331 -24.49 18.33 9.39
CA PHE A 331 -24.41 18.11 10.83
C PHE A 331 -25.80 18.02 11.46
N ASP A 332 -25.92 17.21 12.51
CA ASP A 332 -27.11 17.17 13.36
C ASP A 332 -27.10 18.28 14.42
N ASP A 333 -28.15 18.32 15.26
CA ASP A 333 -28.31 19.32 16.34
C ASP A 333 -27.20 19.24 17.41
N ASP A 334 -26.51 18.10 17.51
CA ASP A 334 -25.36 17.88 18.41
C ASP A 334 -24.03 18.31 17.77
N ASN A 335 -24.03 18.85 16.55
CA ASN A 335 -22.84 19.11 15.73
C ASN A 335 -22.04 17.85 15.36
N LYS A 336 -22.69 16.69 15.22
CA LYS A 336 -22.09 15.47 14.70
C LYS A 336 -22.41 15.32 13.22
N VAL A 337 -21.49 14.75 12.45
CA VAL A 337 -21.74 14.49 11.05
C VAL A 337 -22.88 13.48 10.89
N CYS A 338 -23.85 13.82 10.06
CA CYS A 338 -24.96 12.95 9.69
C CYS A 338 -25.05 12.74 8.17
N GLY A 339 -24.26 13.46 7.37
CA GLY A 339 -24.21 13.28 5.93
C GLY A 339 -23.19 14.15 5.20
N ILE A 340 -23.14 13.99 3.88
CA ILE A 340 -22.32 14.78 2.96
C ILE A 340 -23.15 15.23 1.76
N LYS A 341 -22.76 16.36 1.17
CA LYS A 341 -23.41 16.93 -0.02
C LYS A 341 -22.41 17.08 -1.16
N SER A 342 -22.78 16.63 -2.36
CA SER A 342 -21.99 16.79 -3.58
C SER A 342 -22.31 18.12 -4.29
N SER A 343 -21.41 18.56 -5.17
CA SER A 343 -21.63 19.72 -6.05
C SER A 343 -22.84 19.55 -6.97
N ASP A 344 -23.25 18.30 -7.23
CA ASP A 344 -24.38 17.96 -8.10
C ASP A 344 -25.74 18.06 -7.35
N GLY A 345 -25.71 18.45 -6.07
CA GLY A 345 -26.89 18.56 -5.21
C GLY A 345 -27.33 17.24 -4.57
N GLU A 346 -26.56 16.16 -4.73
CA GLU A 346 -26.84 14.86 -4.12
C GLU A 346 -26.47 14.88 -2.63
N ILE A 347 -27.25 14.22 -1.79
CA ILE A 347 -26.99 14.06 -0.35
C ILE A 347 -26.96 12.59 0.00
N ALA A 348 -25.94 12.19 0.77
CA ALA A 348 -25.83 10.85 1.34
C ALA A 348 -25.65 10.97 2.86
N TYR A 349 -26.49 10.25 3.62
CA TYR A 349 -26.43 10.23 5.09
C TYR A 349 -25.50 9.12 5.59
N CYS A 350 -24.81 9.37 6.70
CA CYS A 350 -23.86 8.45 7.32
C CYS A 350 -23.64 8.77 8.81
N ASP A 351 -23.21 7.78 9.59
CA ASP A 351 -22.94 7.96 11.03
C ASP A 351 -21.53 8.53 11.32
N LYS A 352 -20.60 8.30 10.40
CA LYS A 352 -19.16 8.59 10.54
C LYS A 352 -18.55 8.88 9.19
N VAL A 353 -17.59 9.79 9.16
CA VAL A 353 -16.79 10.11 7.98
C VAL A 353 -15.32 9.80 8.25
N ILE A 354 -14.63 9.24 7.26
CA ILE A 354 -13.18 9.16 7.21
C ILE A 354 -12.73 9.95 5.97
N CYS A 355 -11.80 10.88 6.13
CA CYS A 355 -11.29 11.67 5.01
C CYS A 355 -9.83 12.09 5.21
N ASP A 356 -9.16 12.50 4.14
CA ASP A 356 -7.86 13.16 4.24
C ASP A 356 -8.01 14.67 4.57
N PRO A 357 -6.92 15.35 4.96
CA PRO A 357 -6.96 16.77 5.35
C PRO A 357 -7.59 17.70 4.31
N SER A 358 -7.48 17.40 3.01
CA SER A 358 -7.96 18.27 1.94
C SER A 358 -9.48 18.45 1.90
N TYR A 359 -10.25 17.55 2.54
CA TYR A 359 -11.71 17.65 2.61
C TYR A 359 -12.19 18.52 3.78
N VAL A 360 -11.35 18.79 4.77
CA VAL A 360 -11.74 19.50 6.00
C VAL A 360 -11.04 20.84 6.18
N MET A 361 -10.38 21.35 5.13
CA MET A 361 -9.69 22.64 5.14
C MET A 361 -10.59 23.83 5.53
N HIS A 362 -11.89 23.74 5.24
CA HIS A 362 -12.89 24.75 5.56
C HIS A 362 -13.48 24.60 6.98
N LEU A 363 -13.26 23.45 7.63
CA LEU A 363 -13.76 23.18 8.98
C LEU A 363 -12.77 23.64 10.04
N LYS A 364 -13.28 24.29 11.09
CA LYS A 364 -12.45 24.77 12.20
C LYS A 364 -11.96 23.60 13.07
N ASN A 365 -10.74 23.71 13.57
CA ASN A 365 -10.17 22.80 14.58
C ASN A 365 -10.18 21.31 14.21
N LYS A 366 -10.11 20.95 12.92
CA LYS A 366 -10.01 19.54 12.47
C LYS A 366 -8.59 19.07 12.30
N ILE A 367 -7.73 19.94 11.78
CA ILE A 367 -6.34 19.63 11.44
C ILE A 367 -5.38 20.68 11.98
N LYS A 368 -4.15 20.26 12.25
CA LYS A 368 -3.04 21.11 12.65
C LYS A 368 -1.86 20.88 11.71
N LYS A 369 -1.34 21.95 11.12
CA LYS A 369 -0.08 21.91 10.37
C LYS A 369 1.09 21.70 11.33
N ILE A 370 1.90 20.68 11.09
CA ILE A 370 3.06 20.33 11.93
C ILE A 370 4.41 20.55 11.24
N GLY A 371 4.40 20.82 9.93
CA GLY A 371 5.60 21.06 9.16
C GLY A 371 5.32 20.97 7.67
N GLN A 372 6.38 20.74 6.91
CA GLN A 372 6.32 20.49 5.47
C GLN A 372 7.28 19.34 5.13
N VAL A 373 7.03 18.70 4.00
CA VAL A 373 7.89 17.67 3.42
C VAL A 373 8.27 18.09 2.01
N ILE A 374 9.57 18.02 1.69
CA ILE A 374 10.06 18.13 0.32
C ILE A 374 10.21 16.72 -0.26
N ARG A 375 9.76 16.52 -1.50
CA ARG A 375 10.04 15.35 -2.31
C ARG A 375 10.62 15.76 -3.66
N CYS A 376 11.71 15.13 -4.06
CA CYS A 376 12.34 15.34 -5.36
C CYS A 376 12.44 14.01 -6.10
N ILE A 377 11.59 13.86 -7.12
CA ILE A 377 11.59 12.73 -8.03
C ILE A 377 12.66 12.98 -9.09
N CYS A 378 13.59 12.05 -9.25
CA CYS A 378 14.73 12.13 -10.14
C CYS A 378 14.71 10.98 -11.15
N ILE A 379 14.72 11.30 -12.45
CA ILE A 379 14.93 10.30 -13.49
C ILE A 379 16.43 10.09 -13.68
N LEU A 380 16.89 8.85 -13.60
CA LEU A 380 18.29 8.46 -13.80
C LEU A 380 18.42 7.52 -15.00
N SER A 381 19.60 7.52 -15.63
CA SER A 381 19.97 6.54 -16.68
C SER A 381 20.75 5.35 -16.16
N ASN A 382 21.22 5.39 -14.91
CA ASN A 382 22.04 4.36 -14.30
C ASN A 382 21.54 4.11 -12.87
N PRO A 383 21.83 2.92 -12.29
CA PRO A 383 21.67 2.69 -10.86
C PRO A 383 22.41 3.76 -10.04
N ILE A 384 21.99 3.94 -8.79
CA ILE A 384 22.69 4.83 -7.86
C ILE A 384 24.13 4.29 -7.65
N PRO A 385 25.17 5.12 -7.77
CA PRO A 385 26.55 4.75 -7.43
C PRO A 385 26.67 4.06 -6.06
N GLU A 386 27.65 3.15 -5.91
CA GLU A 386 27.91 2.42 -4.66
C GLU A 386 26.75 1.53 -4.14
N THR A 387 25.74 1.24 -4.97
CA THR A 387 24.62 0.35 -4.62
C THR A 387 24.69 -1.04 -5.28
N ASN A 388 25.86 -1.49 -5.72
CA ASN A 388 26.04 -2.79 -6.40
C ASN A 388 25.09 -2.99 -7.61
N GLN A 389 24.80 -1.90 -8.34
CA GLN A 389 23.89 -1.92 -9.50
C GLN A 389 22.47 -2.43 -9.20
N THR A 390 21.97 -2.24 -7.97
CA THR A 390 20.59 -2.65 -7.62
C THR A 390 19.55 -1.93 -8.48
N ASN A 391 18.52 -2.67 -8.89
CA ASN A 391 17.37 -2.17 -9.62
C ASN A 391 16.33 -1.48 -8.71
N SER A 392 16.42 -1.73 -7.42
CA SER A 392 15.61 -1.09 -6.39
C SER A 392 16.36 -1.08 -5.06
N CYS A 393 16.29 0.04 -4.33
CA CYS A 393 16.89 0.13 -3.02
C CYS A 393 16.31 1.24 -2.16
N GLN A 394 16.51 1.13 -0.86
CA GLN A 394 16.28 2.19 0.11
C GLN A 394 17.62 2.73 0.59
N ILE A 395 17.75 4.05 0.74
CA ILE A 395 18.86 4.69 1.44
C ILE A 395 18.28 5.54 2.57
N ILE A 396 18.71 5.27 3.81
CA ILE A 396 18.37 6.07 4.98
C ILE A 396 19.58 6.93 5.34
N ILE A 397 19.36 8.22 5.52
CA ILE A 397 20.38 9.19 5.92
C ILE A 397 20.03 9.69 7.32
N PRO A 398 20.63 9.11 8.38
CA PRO A 398 20.37 9.53 9.75
C PRO A 398 20.67 11.01 9.92
N GLN A 399 19.79 11.71 10.63
CA GLN A 399 19.83 13.17 10.82
C GLN A 399 21.19 13.70 11.30
N ASN A 400 21.88 12.94 12.16
CA ASN A 400 23.15 13.34 12.75
C ASN A 400 24.30 13.39 11.72
N GLN A 401 24.21 12.63 10.61
CA GLN A 401 25.22 12.62 9.55
C GLN A 401 25.24 13.93 8.75
N LEU A 402 24.11 14.64 8.72
CA LEU A 402 23.94 15.90 8.00
C LEU A 402 23.65 17.11 8.91
N ASN A 403 23.84 16.96 10.22
CA ASN A 403 23.56 18.00 11.23
C ASN A 403 22.11 18.52 11.17
N ARG A 404 21.14 17.61 11.05
CA ARG A 404 19.71 17.88 10.98
C ARG A 404 18.99 17.36 12.23
N LYS A 405 17.69 17.64 12.34
CA LYS A 405 16.80 17.10 13.38
C LYS A 405 15.86 16.00 12.88
N SER A 406 15.90 15.73 11.58
CA SER A 406 15.11 14.71 10.91
C SER A 406 15.91 14.08 9.78
N ASP A 407 15.69 12.78 9.62
CA ASP A 407 16.37 11.98 8.62
C ASP A 407 15.94 12.36 7.19
N ILE A 408 16.77 11.99 6.23
CA ILE A 408 16.46 12.07 4.80
C ILE A 408 16.42 10.66 4.24
N TYR A 409 15.51 10.43 3.30
CA TYR A 409 15.29 9.13 2.69
C TYR A 409 15.43 9.20 1.17
N ILE A 410 15.91 8.12 0.57
CA ILE A 410 15.93 7.93 -0.89
C ILE A 410 15.38 6.55 -1.20
N ASN A 411 14.32 6.50 -2.01
CA ASN A 411 13.83 5.26 -2.61
C ASN A 411 14.23 5.21 -4.09
N LEU A 412 14.78 4.09 -4.52
CA LEU A 412 15.06 3.78 -5.92
C LEU A 412 14.15 2.65 -6.38
N VAL A 413 13.48 2.86 -7.51
CA VAL A 413 12.73 1.84 -8.24
C VAL A 413 13.00 2.00 -9.74
N SER A 414 12.72 0.97 -10.53
CA SER A 414 13.06 0.93 -11.96
C SER A 414 12.13 0.00 -12.73
N PHE A 415 12.51 -0.31 -13.97
CA PHE A 415 11.83 -1.26 -14.84
C PHE A 415 11.56 -2.63 -14.17
N GLN A 416 12.38 -3.05 -13.20
CA GLN A 416 12.12 -4.26 -12.40
C GLN A 416 10.70 -4.26 -11.80
N HIS A 417 10.23 -3.11 -11.33
CA HIS A 417 8.91 -2.94 -10.75
C HIS A 417 7.88 -2.43 -11.76
N GLY A 418 8.19 -2.37 -13.06
CA GLY A 418 7.26 -1.89 -14.09
C GLY A 418 6.87 -0.40 -13.95
N VAL A 419 7.69 0.40 -13.27
CA VAL A 419 7.40 1.83 -13.00
C VAL A 419 8.18 2.81 -13.87
N THR A 420 9.15 2.33 -14.65
CA THR A 420 9.95 3.13 -15.60
C THR A 420 10.21 2.38 -16.91
N LEU A 421 10.64 3.12 -17.94
CA LEU A 421 11.21 2.54 -19.15
C LEU A 421 12.47 1.71 -18.84
N LYS A 422 12.69 0.61 -19.57
CA LYS A 422 13.92 -0.19 -19.46
C LYS A 422 15.18 0.67 -19.62
N GLY A 423 16.12 0.52 -18.67
CA GLY A 423 17.35 1.33 -18.62
C GLY A 423 17.18 2.69 -17.94
N LYS A 424 15.98 3.00 -17.40
CA LYS A 424 15.72 4.19 -16.58
C LYS A 424 15.37 3.80 -15.16
N TYR A 425 15.69 4.69 -14.24
CA TYR A 425 15.41 4.54 -12.81
C TYR A 425 14.73 5.79 -12.29
N ILE A 426 13.94 5.63 -11.24
CA ILE A 426 13.34 6.72 -10.48
C ILE A 426 13.91 6.66 -9.07
N ALA A 427 14.67 7.69 -8.72
CA ALA A 427 15.13 7.93 -7.35
C ALA A 427 14.29 9.06 -6.74
N ILE A 428 13.75 8.87 -5.55
CA ILE A 428 12.87 9.85 -4.92
C ILE A 428 13.46 10.19 -3.56
N VAL A 429 13.97 11.42 -3.45
CA VAL A 429 14.54 11.98 -2.23
C VAL A 429 13.42 12.64 -1.44
N SER A 430 13.28 12.32 -0.15
CA SER A 430 12.29 12.93 0.74
C SER A 430 12.88 13.37 2.07
N ALA A 431 12.49 14.56 2.53
CA ALA A 431 12.95 15.14 3.79
C ALA A 431 11.87 16.02 4.44
N THR A 432 11.82 16.04 5.77
CA THR A 432 11.07 17.08 6.49
C THR A 432 11.78 18.41 6.35
N VAL A 433 11.05 19.48 6.07
CA VAL A 433 11.63 20.82 5.87
C VAL A 433 12.02 21.42 7.22
N GLU A 434 13.29 21.82 7.36
CA GLU A 434 13.83 22.46 8.57
C GLU A 434 14.29 23.90 8.34
N THR A 435 14.46 24.33 7.09
CA THR A 435 14.98 25.65 6.72
C THR A 435 14.06 26.39 5.76
N ASN A 436 14.37 27.65 5.48
CA ASN A 436 13.68 28.44 4.46
C ASN A 436 14.09 28.10 3.01
N ASN A 437 15.06 27.20 2.81
CA ASN A 437 15.49 26.75 1.49
C ASN A 437 15.49 25.21 1.40
N PRO A 438 14.30 24.60 1.23
CA PRO A 438 14.15 23.13 1.24
C PRO A 438 14.98 22.41 0.17
N ILE A 439 15.22 23.06 -0.98
CA ILE A 439 16.01 22.49 -2.08
C ILE A 439 17.47 22.27 -1.65
N LYS A 440 18.01 23.18 -0.85
CA LYS A 440 19.39 23.08 -0.34
C LYS A 440 19.54 21.93 0.66
N GLU A 441 18.49 21.62 1.41
CA GLU A 441 18.50 20.51 2.39
C GLU A 441 18.70 19.14 1.73
N ILE A 442 18.29 18.99 0.47
CA ILE A 442 18.41 17.75 -0.30
C ILE A 442 19.58 17.74 -1.29
N GLU A 443 20.45 18.76 -1.28
CA GLU A 443 21.59 18.86 -2.21
C GLU A 443 22.58 17.68 -2.07
N LYS A 444 23.06 17.42 -0.84
CA LYS A 444 23.93 16.28 -0.55
C LYS A 444 23.29 14.91 -0.89
N PRO A 445 22.04 14.64 -0.51
CA PRO A 445 21.33 13.45 -0.99
C PRO A 445 21.28 13.31 -2.51
N LEU A 446 21.09 14.41 -3.25
CA LEU A 446 21.05 14.39 -4.71
C LEU A 446 22.42 14.09 -5.34
N GLU A 447 23.54 14.50 -4.70
CA GLU A 447 24.90 14.16 -5.14
C GLU A 447 25.13 12.64 -5.16
N LEU A 448 24.47 11.89 -4.27
CA LEU A 448 24.57 10.42 -4.22
C LEU A 448 24.02 9.75 -5.48
N LEU A 449 23.11 10.40 -6.21
CA LEU A 449 22.40 9.80 -7.35
C LEU A 449 23.24 9.76 -8.64
N GLY A 450 24.40 10.40 -8.67
CA GLY A 450 25.19 10.58 -9.88
C GLY A 450 24.50 11.50 -10.88
N THR A 451 24.53 11.15 -12.17
CA THR A 451 23.93 11.98 -13.23
C THR A 451 22.41 11.87 -13.22
N ILE A 452 21.74 12.97 -12.87
CA ILE A 452 20.28 13.12 -12.89
C ILE A 452 19.85 13.73 -14.22
N GLU A 453 18.91 13.09 -14.92
CA GLU A 453 18.38 13.60 -16.20
C GLU A 453 17.30 14.68 -15.98
N GLU A 454 16.38 14.44 -15.06
CA GLU A 454 15.25 15.35 -14.76
C GLU A 454 14.94 15.33 -13.27
N LYS A 455 14.43 16.45 -12.77
CA LYS A 455 13.96 16.62 -11.38
C LYS A 455 12.53 17.16 -11.36
N PHE A 456 11.69 16.57 -10.53
CA PHE A 456 10.32 17.03 -10.26
C PHE A 456 10.18 17.22 -8.76
N VAL A 457 9.95 18.46 -8.32
CA VAL A 457 9.97 18.81 -6.89
C VAL A 457 8.56 19.17 -6.43
N LYS A 458 8.11 18.53 -5.34
CA LYS A 458 6.89 18.87 -4.61
C LYS A 458 7.25 19.21 -3.17
N ILE A 459 6.74 20.33 -2.67
CA ILE A 459 6.74 20.64 -1.23
C ILE A 459 5.28 20.57 -0.79
N SER A 460 4.99 19.72 0.20
CA SER A 460 3.64 19.53 0.73
C SER A 460 3.60 19.89 2.21
N ASP A 461 2.49 20.49 2.64
CA ASP A 461 2.21 20.69 4.05
C ASP A 461 1.85 19.37 4.73
N LEU A 462 2.31 19.20 5.98
CA LEU A 462 1.99 18.04 6.80
C LEU A 462 0.94 18.42 7.84
N TYR A 463 -0.20 17.73 7.79
CA TYR A 463 -1.30 17.89 8.72
C TYR A 463 -1.49 16.65 9.58
N VAL A 464 -1.87 16.86 10.85
CA VAL A 464 -2.37 15.81 11.75
C VAL A 464 -3.74 16.20 12.28
N SER A 465 -4.54 15.23 12.67
CA SER A 465 -5.81 15.50 13.35
C SER A 465 -5.57 16.17 14.70
N THR A 466 -6.47 17.08 15.09
CA THR A 466 -6.43 17.76 16.39
C THR A 466 -6.90 16.87 17.55
N SER A 467 -7.66 15.81 17.24
CA SER A 467 -8.17 14.83 18.20
C SER A 467 -8.18 13.43 17.60
N LYS A 468 -7.75 12.44 18.39
CA LYS A 468 -7.79 11.01 18.02
C LYS A 468 -9.21 10.43 18.02
N LYS A 469 -10.09 10.98 18.85
CA LYS A 469 -11.50 10.57 18.98
C LYS A 469 -12.39 11.81 18.88
N PRO A 470 -12.64 12.29 17.66
CA PRO A 470 -13.37 13.53 17.45
C PRO A 470 -14.85 13.36 17.83
N ALA A 471 -15.41 14.33 18.55
CA ALA A 471 -16.80 14.28 19.01
C ALA A 471 -17.81 14.35 17.85
N ASP A 472 -17.41 14.97 16.73
CA ASP A 472 -18.22 15.17 15.53
C ASP A 472 -18.26 13.94 14.59
N ASN A 473 -17.59 12.84 14.94
CA ASN A 473 -17.47 11.63 14.14
C ASN A 473 -16.81 11.82 12.74
N ILE A 474 -16.05 12.90 12.52
CA ILE A 474 -15.23 13.10 11.33
C ILE A 474 -13.77 12.76 11.66
N PHE A 475 -13.33 11.59 11.23
CA PHE A 475 -11.98 11.07 11.43
C PHE A 475 -11.09 11.49 10.27
N VAL A 476 -10.01 12.20 10.57
CA VAL A 476 -9.11 12.76 9.56
C VAL A 476 -7.79 12.02 9.60
N THR A 477 -7.33 11.50 8.45
CA THR A 477 -6.00 10.90 8.34
C THR A 477 -4.90 11.95 8.44
N SER A 478 -3.74 11.55 8.93
CA SER A 478 -2.53 12.36 8.85
C SER A 478 -1.99 12.42 7.41
N SER A 479 -1.30 13.49 7.08
CA SER A 479 -0.56 13.58 5.83
C SER A 479 0.61 12.59 5.82
N TYR A 480 0.89 11.97 4.67
CA TYR A 480 2.05 11.11 4.52
C TYR A 480 3.35 11.87 4.76
N ASP A 481 4.14 11.39 5.72
CA ASP A 481 5.42 11.96 6.13
C ASP A 481 6.56 11.68 5.12
N ALA A 482 7.77 12.09 5.49
CA ALA A 482 8.98 11.94 4.68
C ALA A 482 9.55 10.52 4.61
N THR A 483 9.10 9.58 5.45
CA THR A 483 9.72 8.24 5.54
C THR A 483 9.60 7.47 4.24
N SER A 484 10.57 6.60 3.97
CA SER A 484 10.60 5.73 2.79
C SER A 484 9.76 4.46 2.93
N HIS A 485 9.06 4.25 4.05
CA HIS A 485 8.27 3.05 4.33
C HIS A 485 6.88 3.35 4.92
N PHE A 486 6.01 2.34 4.98
CA PHE A 486 4.59 2.49 5.32
C PHE A 486 4.23 2.46 6.82
N GLU A 487 5.21 2.30 7.71
CA GLU A 487 4.93 1.99 9.11
C GLU A 487 4.12 3.10 9.82
N THR A 488 4.52 4.37 9.65
CA THR A 488 3.82 5.50 10.26
C THR A 488 2.40 5.67 9.73
N ALA A 489 2.21 5.52 8.41
CA ALA A 489 0.89 5.53 7.77
C ALA A 489 0.00 4.38 8.26
N THR A 490 0.58 3.19 8.49
CA THR A 490 -0.15 2.05 9.03
C THR A 490 -0.57 2.30 10.48
N ASN A 491 0.30 2.92 11.28
CA ASN A 491 -0.01 3.28 12.67
C ASN A 491 -1.15 4.29 12.76
N ASP A 492 -1.19 5.28 11.86
CA ASP A 492 -2.29 6.25 11.76
C ASP A 492 -3.62 5.56 11.45
N LEU A 493 -3.64 4.68 10.44
CA LEU A 493 -4.82 3.88 10.10
C LEU A 493 -5.30 3.01 11.28
N LEU A 494 -4.39 2.32 11.95
CA LEU A 494 -4.72 1.46 13.10
C LEU A 494 -5.27 2.27 14.28
N GLN A 495 -4.74 3.48 14.50
CA GLN A 495 -5.28 4.40 15.50
C GLN A 495 -6.68 4.87 15.13
N ILE A 496 -6.93 5.22 13.87
CA ILE A 496 -8.28 5.59 13.41
C ILE A 496 -9.25 4.42 13.59
N TRP A 497 -8.85 3.20 13.21
CA TRP A 497 -9.65 1.99 13.41
C TRP A 497 -10.04 1.77 14.87
N GLU A 498 -9.07 1.85 15.78
CA GLU A 498 -9.32 1.67 17.22
C GLU A 498 -10.30 2.72 17.76
N ASN A 499 -10.18 3.98 17.32
CA ASN A 499 -11.06 5.05 17.77
C ASN A 499 -12.46 5.01 17.13
N LEU A 500 -12.58 4.48 15.91
CA LEU A 500 -13.86 4.27 15.22
C LEU A 500 -14.73 3.23 15.92
N TRP A 501 -14.11 2.13 16.35
CA TRP A 501 -14.84 0.93 16.82
C TRP A 501 -14.64 0.61 18.30
N GLY A 502 -13.74 1.30 18.99
CA GLY A 502 -13.42 1.06 20.39
C GLY A 502 -12.60 -0.21 20.64
N GLN A 503 -12.04 -0.83 19.59
CA GLN A 503 -11.24 -2.04 19.68
C GLN A 503 -10.10 -2.07 18.66
N LYS A 504 -8.95 -2.61 19.05
CA LYS A 504 -7.81 -2.81 18.14
C LYS A 504 -8.17 -3.79 17.04
N LEU A 505 -7.56 -3.59 15.86
CA LEU A 505 -7.67 -4.58 14.79
C LEU A 505 -6.92 -5.86 15.20
N ASN A 506 -7.65 -6.97 15.26
CA ASN A 506 -7.07 -8.26 15.62
C ASN A 506 -6.45 -8.95 14.39
N PHE A 507 -5.24 -9.49 14.57
CA PHE A 507 -4.50 -10.27 13.58
C PHE A 507 -4.34 -11.75 13.97
N ASP A 508 -4.83 -12.18 15.14
CA ASP A 508 -4.64 -13.54 15.66
C ASP A 508 -5.24 -14.64 14.75
N ASP A 509 -6.30 -14.31 14.02
CA ASP A 509 -6.95 -15.20 13.04
C ASP A 509 -6.09 -15.48 11.80
N LEU A 510 -5.02 -14.72 11.58
CA LEU A 510 -4.02 -15.03 10.57
C LEU A 510 -3.07 -16.15 11.02
N ASN A 511 -2.93 -16.38 12.33
CA ASN A 511 -2.06 -17.42 12.87
C ASN A 511 -2.73 -18.80 12.88
N THR A 512 -4.05 -18.89 12.80
CA THR A 512 -4.79 -20.18 12.81
C THR A 512 -4.79 -20.92 11.48
N ASN A 513 -4.31 -20.29 10.41
CA ASN A 513 -4.10 -20.93 9.10
C ASN A 513 -2.60 -21.16 8.80
N ALA A 514 -1.72 -20.98 9.80
CA ALA A 514 -0.28 -21.09 9.65
C ALA A 514 0.23 -22.50 9.99
N ASP A 515 -0.34 -23.53 9.37
CA ASP A 515 0.41 -24.77 9.16
C ASP A 515 1.30 -24.54 7.92
N GLY A 516 2.52 -24.07 8.17
CA GLY A 516 3.70 -24.43 7.37
C GLY A 516 3.94 -23.77 6.00
N GLU A 517 3.04 -22.96 5.43
CA GLU A 517 3.34 -22.29 4.15
C GLU A 517 3.82 -20.86 4.38
N ALA A 518 5.12 -20.64 4.14
CA ALA A 518 5.62 -19.33 3.77
C ALA A 518 4.75 -18.78 2.63
N PRO A 519 4.43 -17.48 2.62
CA PRO A 519 3.57 -16.91 1.59
C PRO A 519 4.11 -17.27 0.21
N ASP A 520 3.27 -17.95 -0.59
CA ASP A 520 3.56 -18.27 -1.98
C ASP A 520 3.51 -16.95 -2.76
N PHE A 521 4.66 -16.27 -2.81
CA PHE A 521 4.94 -15.09 -3.62
C PHE A 521 5.63 -15.52 -4.93
N ASN A 522 5.15 -16.62 -5.53
CA ASN A 522 5.57 -17.05 -6.86
C ASN A 522 4.92 -16.20 -7.96
#